data_AF-A0A7Y2IYD2-F1
#
_entry.id   AF-A0A7Y2IYD2-F1
#
_cell.length_a   1.000
_cell.length_b   1.000
_cell.length_c   1.000
_cell.angle_alpha   90.00
_cell.angle_beta   90.00
_cell.angle_gamma   90.00
#
_symmetry.space_group_name_H-M   'P 1'
#
loop_
_entity.id
_entity.type
_entity.pdbx_description
1 polymer ?
#
loop_
_entity_poly.entity_id
_entity_poly.type
_entity_poly.pdbx_seq_one_letter_code
_entity_poly.pdbx_strand_id
1 'polypeptide(L)' 'MSDLRKIIIDDKEIEVDPAMTLIQACEEAGIEIPRFCYHERLSIAGN' A
#
# COMPACT_ATOMS: atom_id res chain seq x y z
N MET A 1 9.28 -8.72 -15.93
CA MET A 1 9.82 -9.27 -14.67
C MET A 1 9.38 -8.31 -13.58
N SER A 2 8.65 -8.79 -12.58
CA SER A 2 8.22 -7.96 -11.44
C SER A 2 9.43 -7.66 -10.57
N ASP A 3 9.93 -6.42 -10.63
CA ASP A 3 10.97 -5.92 -9.73
C ASP A 3 10.31 -5.56 -8.40
N LEU A 4 10.02 -6.58 -7.59
CA LEU A 4 9.37 -6.40 -6.29
C LEU A 4 10.30 -5.64 -5.34
N ARG A 5 9.74 -4.66 -4.64
CA ARG A 5 10.47 -3.86 -3.66
C ARG A 5 10.16 -4.35 -2.25
N LYS A 6 11.22 -4.60 -1.49
CA LYS A 6 11.14 -4.93 -0.08
C LYS A 6 10.85 -3.67 0.74
N ILE A 7 9.82 -3.71 1.58
CA ILE A 7 9.49 -2.69 2.57
C ILE A 7 9.21 -3.34 3.93
N ILE A 8 9.17 -2.52 4.99
CA ILE A 8 8.91 -2.98 6.36
C ILE A 8 7.61 -2.31 6.84
N ILE A 9 6.64 -3.12 7.28
CA ILE A 9 5.38 -2.68 7.87
C ILE A 9 5.22 -3.39 9.22
N ASP A 10 5.12 -2.64 10.32
CA ASP A 10 5.02 -3.19 11.68
C ASP A 10 6.06 -4.30 11.98
N ASP A 11 7.33 -4.00 11.71
CA ASP A 11 8.49 -4.89 11.86
C ASP A 11 8.45 -6.16 10.99
N LYS A 12 7.49 -6.27 10.05
CA LYS A 12 7.41 -7.36 9.08
C LYS A 12 7.94 -6.91 7.72
N GLU A 13 8.88 -7.69 7.19
CA GLU A 13 9.37 -7.51 5.83
C GLU A 13 8.37 -8.07 4.82
N ILE A 14 7.98 -7.25 3.85
CA ILE A 14 7.08 -7.65 2.75
C ILE A 14 7.65 -7.21 1.40
N GLU A 15 7.35 -7.97 0.35
CA GLU A 15 7.73 -7.66 -1.02
C GLU A 15 6.49 -7.23 -1.81
N VAL A 16 6.49 -6.00 -2.32
CA VAL A 16 5.34 -5.40 -3.02
C VAL A 16 5.75 -4.82 -4.36
N ASP A 17 4.80 -4.62 -5.28
CA ASP A 17 5.08 -3.93 -6.52
C ASP A 17 5.47 -2.45 -6.25
N PRO A 18 6.56 -1.93 -6.81
CA PRO A 18 7.02 -0.57 -6.54
C PRO A 18 6.05 0.52 -7.03
N ALA A 19 5.07 0.19 -7.88
CA ALA A 19 4.01 1.08 -8.31
C ALA A 19 2.82 1.15 -7.32
N MET A 20 2.75 0.25 -6.32
CA MET A 20 1.71 0.30 -5.29
C MET A 20 1.90 1.51 -4.36
N THR A 21 0.78 2.03 -3.89
CA THR A 21 0.77 2.98 -2.77
C THR A 21 1.04 2.26 -1.45
N LEU A 22 1.48 3.00 -0.43
CA LEU A 22 1.65 2.43 0.90
C LEU A 22 0.33 1.90 1.50
N ILE A 23 -0.81 2.53 1.18
CA ILE A 23 -2.12 2.06 1.65
C ILE A 23 -2.41 0.66 1.09
N GLN A 24 -2.17 0.44 -0.20
CA GLN A 24 -2.35 -0.87 -0.84
C GLN A 24 -1.37 -1.92 -0.28
N ALA A 25 -0.11 -1.54 -0.07
CA ALA A 25 0.87 -2.43 0.55
C ALA A 25 0.49 -2.83 1.99
N CYS A 26 -0.09 -1.91 2.77
CA CYS A 26 -0.66 -2.23 4.08
C CYS A 26 -1.86 -3.17 3.98
N GLU A 27 -2.75 -2.99 3.00
CA GLU A 27 -3.89 -3.90 2.76
C GLU A 27 -3.41 -5.32 2.43
N GLU A 28 -2.36 -5.48 1.62
CA GLU A 28 -1.74 -6.79 1.36
C GLU A 28 -1.15 -7.43 2.62
N ALA A 29 -0.67 -6.62 3.56
CA ALA A 29 -0.24 -7.07 4.89
C ALA A 29 -1.40 -7.32 5.87
N GLY A 30 -2.66 -7.17 5.44
CA GLY A 30 -3.86 -7.33 6.27
C GLY A 30 -4.12 -6.18 7.22
N ILE A 31 -3.53 -5.01 6.96
CA ILE A 31 -3.62 -3.80 7.79
C ILE A 31 -4.44 -2.74 7.03
N GLU A 32 -5.62 -2.42 7.56
CA GLU A 32 -6.45 -1.35 6.99
C GLU A 32 -6.02 0.02 7.54
N ILE A 33 -5.48 0.88 6.68
CA ILE A 33 -5.23 2.28 7.03
C ILE A 33 -6.55 3.08 6.96
N PRO A 34 -6.96 3.75 8.06
CA PRO A 34 -8.12 4.64 8.07
C PRO A 34 -7.96 5.76 7.05
N ARG A 35 -9.02 5.99 6.26
CA ARG A 35 -9.03 6.95 5.15
C ARG A 35 -10.35 7.70 5.11
N PHE A 36 -10.31 8.95 4.67
CA PHE A 36 -11.50 9.74 4.34
C PHE A 36 -11.64 9.95 2.83
N CYS A 37 -10.57 10.37 2.17
CA CYS A 37 -10.59 10.83 0.78
C CYS A 37 -10.00 9.82 -0.24
N TYR A 38 -9.43 8.71 0.23
CA TYR A 38 -8.92 7.65 -0.65
C TYR A 38 -10.01 6.62 -0.95
N HIS A 39 -10.14 6.26 -2.22
CA HIS A 39 -11.00 5.17 -2.70
C HIS A 39 -10.30 4.45 -3.85
N GLU A 40 -10.23 3.12 -3.81
CA GLU A 40 -9.40 2.29 -4.73
C GLU A 40 -9.76 2.48 -6.23
N ARG A 41 -11.02 2.85 -6.51
CA ARG A 41 -11.56 3.04 -7.87
C ARG A 41 -11.63 4.49 -8.33
N LEU A 42 -11.23 5.45 -7.48
CA LEU A 42 -11.21 6.88 -7.81
C LEU A 42 -9.76 7.36 -7.94
N SER A 43 -9.58 8.54 -8.53
CA SER A 43 -8.27 9.20 -8.53
C SER A 43 -7.80 9.46 -7.09
N ILE A 44 -6.50 9.32 -6.85
CA ILE A 44 -5.90 9.59 -5.55
C ILE A 44 -6.10 11.07 -5.18
N ALA A 45 -6.71 11.30 -4.02
CA ALA A 45 -6.86 12.60 -3.38
C ALA A 45 -6.17 12.61 -2.00
N GLY A 46 -5.92 13.80 -1.47
CA GLY A 46 -5.26 14.01 -0.18
C GLY A 46 -5.63 15.38 0.41
N ASN A 47 -6.94 15.65 0.47
CA ASN A 47 -7.55 16.88 0.98
C ASN A 47 -8.00 16.77 2.44
#